data_AF-A0A7X8R7F0-F1
#
_entry.id   AF-A0A7X8R7F0-F1
#
_cell.length_a   1.000
_cell.length_b   1.000
_cell.length_c   1.000
_cell.angle_alpha   90.00
_cell.angle_beta   90.00
_cell.angle_gamma   90.00
#
_symmetry.space_group_name_H-M   'P 1'
#
loop_
_entity.id
_entity.type
_entity.pdbx_description
1 polymer ?
#
loop_
_entity_poly.entity_id
_entity_poly.type
_entity_poly.pdbx_seq_one_letter_code
_entity_poly.pdbx_strand_id
1 'polypeptide(L)'
;MSIFTPFKRPACVWAFATSMFILPLSGSARSLDIPSSSFGISFGNSKAFTGLRLNYRDRDVNFVNGINITLWKPYESNQLSRIIGFSFGTLPGGGSLIGLQLGGLGIAADTNVKGISLALLGIGSGAEVKGLSIAGLGLGSGGIVTGVNIGGLGVGAGGVLSGITLAGLGVGSGGNVMGLNAAGLGIGAGGDLVGITVAGLGAGAAENATGLQCAGFGVGVGGKLTGISIAGFGVGAGGEIVGISLAGFGVGAGNRIRGITIGGLGVGAGSELGGITLAGLGAGGRSVKGLTMAGITVAGKELRGVQLALGTVRVVDDGHMSLFSASAFNHIQGMQSGLSIGLVNYARRLKGLQLGVINIVRDNRKYLRVLPLFNVGFK
;
A
#
# COMPACT_ATOMS: atom_id res chain seq x y z
N MET A 1 17.06 -66.59 -20.42
CA MET A 1 18.35 -66.14 -19.86
C MET A 1 18.02 -64.98 -18.91
N SER A 2 17.55 -65.24 -17.68
CA SER A 2 18.33 -65.65 -16.49
C SER A 2 19.19 -64.47 -16.02
N ILE A 3 19.06 -63.85 -14.84
CA ILE A 3 18.65 -64.37 -13.54
C ILE A 3 18.31 -63.17 -12.61
N PHE A 4 17.09 -63.19 -12.04
CA PHE A 4 16.81 -62.68 -10.71
C PHE A 4 17.30 -63.74 -9.72
N THR A 5 18.15 -63.39 -8.75
CA THR A 5 18.38 -64.22 -7.56
C THR A 5 18.18 -63.39 -6.29
N PRO A 6 17.39 -63.88 -5.32
CA PRO A 6 17.19 -63.26 -4.03
C PRO A 6 18.23 -63.76 -3.03
N PHE A 7 18.74 -62.87 -2.16
CA PHE A 7 19.60 -63.28 -1.05
C PHE A 7 18.84 -63.34 0.27
N LYS A 8 19.16 -64.39 1.02
CA LYS A 8 18.44 -64.99 2.14
C LYS A 8 18.49 -64.17 3.44
N ARG A 9 17.47 -64.39 4.28
CA ARG A 9 17.45 -64.10 5.73
C ARG A 9 18.55 -64.89 6.47
N PRO A 10 18.97 -64.40 7.64
CA PRO A 10 18.86 -65.20 8.88
C PRO A 10 18.13 -64.38 9.98
N ALA A 11 17.06 -64.91 10.55
CA ALA A 11 17.04 -65.64 11.82
C ALA A 11 17.04 -64.72 13.06
N CYS A 12 15.86 -64.66 13.70
CA CYS A 12 15.62 -64.56 15.13
C CYS A 12 16.80 -64.15 16.04
N VAL A 13 16.69 -62.96 16.61
CA VAL A 13 17.11 -62.73 18.01
C VAL A 13 15.96 -62.01 18.71
N TRP A 14 15.40 -62.71 19.68
CA TRP A 14 14.48 -62.15 20.68
C TRP A 14 15.24 -61.13 21.52
N ALA A 15 14.77 -59.88 21.56
CA ALA A 15 15.16 -58.92 22.57
C ALA A 15 13.92 -58.11 22.99
N PHE A 16 13.34 -58.56 24.10
CA PHE A 16 12.51 -57.83 25.06
C PHE A 16 11.88 -56.52 24.58
N ALA A 17 10.60 -56.62 24.21
CA ALA A 17 9.69 -55.50 24.23
C ALA A 17 9.54 -54.99 25.67
N THR A 18 10.21 -53.89 26.00
CA THR A 18 9.76 -52.98 27.07
C THR A 18 8.99 -51.86 26.39
N SER A 19 7.74 -52.15 26.07
CA SER A 19 6.76 -51.11 25.75
C SER A 19 6.53 -50.27 27.01
N MET A 20 7.28 -49.17 27.18
CA MET A 20 6.73 -48.03 27.90
C MET A 20 5.67 -47.39 27.00
N PHE A 21 4.51 -48.06 26.93
CA PHE A 21 3.25 -47.40 26.71
C PHE A 21 3.06 -46.46 27.90
N ILE A 22 3.55 -45.22 27.78
CA ILE A 22 2.98 -44.12 28.54
C ILE A 22 1.60 -43.94 27.94
N LEU A 23 0.63 -44.69 28.47
CA LEU A 23 -0.78 -44.38 28.34
C LEU A 23 -0.93 -42.88 28.60
N PRO A 24 -1.53 -42.10 27.69
CA PRO A 24 -1.97 -40.77 28.06
C PRO A 24 -3.03 -41.00 29.12
N LEU A 25 -2.65 -40.80 30.39
CA LEU A 25 -3.63 -40.59 31.44
C LEU A 25 -4.55 -39.49 30.92
N SER A 26 -5.80 -39.83 30.65
CA SER A 26 -6.90 -38.91 30.40
C SER A 26 -7.03 -38.01 31.62
N GLY A 27 -6.18 -37.01 31.70
CA GLY A 27 -6.10 -36.06 32.78
C GLY A 27 -7.33 -35.17 32.69
N SER A 28 -8.32 -35.49 33.52
CA SER A 28 -9.38 -34.57 33.90
C SER A 28 -8.75 -33.21 34.23
N ALA A 29 -9.38 -32.11 33.82
CA ALA A 29 -8.91 -30.76 34.12
C ALA A 29 -8.80 -30.58 35.63
N ARG A 30 -7.62 -30.85 36.19
CA ARG A 30 -7.35 -30.74 37.62
C ARG A 30 -6.85 -29.34 37.90
N SER A 31 -7.57 -28.64 38.76
CA SER A 31 -7.18 -27.39 39.37
C SER A 31 -7.30 -27.51 40.87
N LEU A 32 -6.39 -26.86 41.59
CA LEU A 32 -6.50 -26.61 43.02
C LEU A 32 -6.92 -25.16 43.19
N ASP A 33 -8.16 -24.95 43.62
CA ASP A 33 -8.79 -23.64 43.68
C ASP A 33 -9.10 -23.28 45.12
N ILE A 34 -8.65 -22.11 45.56
CA ILE A 34 -8.74 -21.64 46.95
C ILE A 34 -9.25 -20.19 46.97
N PRO A 35 -10.29 -19.83 47.75
CA PRO A 35 -11.08 -20.67 48.65
C PRO A 35 -12.23 -21.44 47.96
N SER A 36 -12.54 -21.13 46.71
CA SER A 36 -13.67 -21.71 45.97
C SER A 36 -13.24 -22.11 44.56
N SER A 37 -13.93 -23.09 43.97
CA SER A 37 -13.73 -23.52 42.58
C SER A 37 -14.00 -22.43 41.53
N SER A 38 -14.60 -21.31 41.92
CA SER A 38 -14.94 -20.19 41.02
C SER A 38 -14.24 -18.88 41.35
N PHE A 39 -13.63 -18.74 42.53
CA PHE A 39 -13.00 -17.49 42.96
C PHE A 39 -11.79 -17.71 43.87
N GLY A 40 -10.74 -16.91 43.65
CA GLY A 40 -9.56 -16.79 44.53
C GLY A 40 -8.25 -17.03 43.80
N ILE A 41 -7.47 -18.02 44.23
CA ILE A 41 -6.22 -18.48 43.62
C ILE A 41 -6.41 -19.89 43.08
N SER A 42 -6.13 -20.07 41.80
CA SER A 42 -6.21 -21.35 41.08
C SER A 42 -4.83 -21.81 40.63
N PHE A 43 -4.48 -23.05 40.94
CA PHE A 43 -3.30 -23.75 40.41
C PHE A 43 -3.76 -24.88 39.49
N GLY A 44 -3.53 -24.74 38.19
CA GLY A 44 -3.94 -25.72 37.18
C GLY A 44 -5.04 -25.18 36.25
N ASN A 45 -5.81 -26.09 35.65
CA ASN A 45 -6.70 -25.76 34.54
C ASN A 45 -8.18 -25.63 34.96
N SER A 46 -8.53 -24.57 35.70
CA SER A 46 -9.95 -24.25 35.96
C SER A 46 -10.62 -23.69 34.71
N LYS A 47 -11.83 -24.17 34.39
CA LYS A 47 -12.58 -23.75 33.20
C LYS A 47 -13.32 -22.43 33.38
N ALA A 48 -13.78 -22.10 34.58
CA ALA A 48 -14.50 -20.86 34.88
C ALA A 48 -14.02 -20.29 36.22
N PHE A 49 -13.23 -19.21 36.20
CA PHE A 49 -12.56 -18.73 37.41
C PHE A 49 -12.39 -17.21 37.47
N THR A 50 -12.54 -16.64 38.66
CA THR A 50 -12.30 -15.21 38.91
C THR A 50 -11.19 -15.05 39.96
N GLY A 51 -10.10 -14.36 39.63
CA GLY A 51 -8.98 -14.13 40.54
C GLY A 51 -7.63 -14.38 39.90
N LEU A 52 -6.70 -14.99 40.64
CA LEU A 52 -5.35 -15.30 40.17
C LEU A 52 -5.27 -16.77 39.76
N ARG A 53 -4.89 -17.04 38.51
CA ARG A 53 -4.81 -18.38 37.93
C ARG A 53 -3.40 -18.64 37.41
N LEU A 54 -2.74 -19.66 37.93
CA LEU A 54 -1.45 -20.15 37.49
C LEU A 54 -1.65 -21.48 36.77
N ASN A 55 -1.37 -21.52 35.48
CA ASN A 55 -1.55 -22.69 34.66
C ASN A 55 -0.30 -22.98 33.82
N TYR A 56 0.04 -24.26 33.66
CA TYR A 56 1.06 -24.65 32.71
C TYR A 56 0.54 -24.49 31.27
N ARG A 57 -0.68 -24.98 30.99
CA ARG A 57 -1.26 -25.02 29.65
C ARG A 57 -2.78 -25.09 29.67
N ASP A 58 -3.43 -24.19 28.93
CA ASP A 58 -4.91 -24.08 28.91
C ASP A 58 -5.57 -25.22 28.13
N ARG A 59 -6.70 -25.74 28.64
CA ARG A 59 -7.58 -26.72 27.96
C ARG A 59 -9.05 -26.41 28.28
N ASP A 60 -9.87 -26.20 27.25
CA ASP A 60 -11.32 -25.95 27.38
C ASP A 60 -11.70 -24.88 28.41
N VAL A 61 -10.92 -23.81 28.50
CA VAL A 61 -11.25 -22.68 29.38
C VAL A 61 -12.52 -22.02 28.85
N ASN A 62 -13.51 -21.76 29.68
CA ASN A 62 -14.71 -21.01 29.29
C ASN A 62 -14.52 -19.52 29.58
N PHE A 63 -14.16 -19.19 30.82
CA PHE A 63 -14.03 -17.81 31.25
C PHE A 63 -13.00 -17.65 32.37
N VAL A 64 -12.15 -16.63 32.26
CA VAL A 64 -11.25 -16.20 33.32
C VAL A 64 -11.39 -14.70 33.49
N ASN A 65 -11.58 -14.24 34.74
CA ASN A 65 -11.60 -12.82 35.09
C ASN A 65 -10.56 -12.52 36.15
N GLY A 66 -9.49 -11.82 35.80
CA GLY A 66 -8.42 -11.45 36.73
C GLY A 66 -7.04 -11.65 36.13
N ILE A 67 -6.14 -12.28 36.87
CA ILE A 67 -4.74 -12.49 36.51
C ILE A 67 -4.58 -13.94 36.05
N ASN A 68 -4.23 -14.15 34.79
CA ASN A 68 -3.99 -15.46 34.21
C ASN A 68 -2.51 -15.60 33.80
N ILE A 69 -1.80 -16.53 34.43
CA ILE A 69 -0.39 -16.85 34.14
C ILE A 69 -0.36 -18.20 33.42
N THR A 70 -0.05 -18.22 32.13
CA THR A 70 0.03 -19.45 31.32
C THR A 70 1.45 -19.68 30.80
N LEU A 71 2.06 -20.83 31.11
CA LEU A 71 3.43 -21.12 30.68
C LEU A 71 3.57 -21.62 29.24
N TRP A 72 2.49 -22.05 28.57
CA TRP A 72 2.54 -22.58 27.21
C TRP A 72 1.21 -22.40 26.43
N LYS A 73 1.27 -22.51 25.09
CA LYS A 73 0.10 -22.38 24.20
C LYS A 73 -1.02 -23.37 24.57
N PRO A 74 -2.32 -23.06 24.41
CA PRO A 74 -3.42 -23.99 24.71
C PRO A 74 -3.29 -25.40 24.09
N TYR A 75 -3.89 -26.42 24.71
CA TYR A 75 -3.94 -27.80 24.20
C TYR A 75 -4.74 -27.89 22.91
N GLU A 76 -5.93 -27.30 22.90
CA GLU A 76 -6.88 -27.29 21.81
C GLU A 76 -7.36 -25.85 21.57
N SER A 77 -7.80 -25.56 20.34
CA SER A 77 -8.44 -24.29 20.02
C SER A 77 -9.79 -24.23 20.72
N ASN A 78 -10.06 -23.11 21.41
CA ASN A 78 -11.34 -22.87 22.04
C ASN A 78 -11.76 -21.42 21.80
N GLN A 79 -12.47 -21.22 20.70
CA GLN A 79 -12.96 -19.91 20.26
C GLN A 79 -13.93 -19.26 21.27
N LEU A 80 -14.61 -20.07 22.08
CA LEU A 80 -15.56 -19.57 23.08
C LEU A 80 -14.88 -19.08 24.37
N SER A 81 -13.60 -19.39 24.56
CA SER A 81 -12.88 -19.03 25.77
C SER A 81 -12.67 -17.51 25.87
N ARG A 82 -12.96 -16.92 27.03
CA ARG A 82 -12.83 -15.48 27.27
C ARG A 82 -11.96 -15.22 28.49
N ILE A 83 -10.81 -14.61 28.29
CA ILE A 83 -9.86 -14.25 29.36
C ILE A 83 -9.86 -12.73 29.46
N ILE A 84 -10.40 -12.21 30.56
CA ILE A 84 -10.54 -10.79 30.86
C ILE A 84 -9.62 -10.42 32.01
N GLY A 85 -8.78 -9.40 31.82
CA GLY A 85 -7.86 -8.88 32.83
C GLY A 85 -6.41 -8.94 32.37
N PHE A 86 -5.53 -9.45 33.22
CA PHE A 86 -4.09 -9.55 32.95
C PHE A 86 -3.74 -10.96 32.50
N SER A 87 -3.08 -11.10 31.34
CA SER A 87 -2.56 -12.38 30.86
C SER A 87 -1.05 -12.31 30.70
N PHE A 88 -0.32 -13.17 31.40
CA PHE A 88 1.15 -13.25 31.34
C PHE A 88 1.59 -14.67 31.04
N GLY A 89 2.67 -14.83 30.28
CA GLY A 89 3.13 -16.17 29.94
C GLY A 89 4.23 -16.18 28.90
N THR A 90 4.81 -17.34 28.61
CA THR A 90 5.70 -17.48 27.44
C THR A 90 4.88 -17.29 26.16
N LEU A 91 3.70 -17.90 26.08
CA LEU A 91 2.82 -17.83 24.94
C LEU A 91 1.35 -17.85 25.39
N PRO A 92 0.86 -16.80 26.08
CA PRO A 92 -0.54 -16.69 26.44
C PRO A 92 -1.44 -16.85 25.20
N GLY A 93 -2.44 -17.71 25.32
CA GLY A 93 -3.39 -17.93 24.25
C GLY A 93 -4.75 -18.38 24.74
N GLY A 94 -5.73 -18.29 23.84
CA GLY A 94 -7.14 -18.58 24.13
C GLY A 94 -8.03 -18.06 23.00
N GLY A 95 -9.32 -17.95 23.25
CA GLY A 95 -10.31 -17.52 22.27
C GLY A 95 -10.31 -16.01 22.14
N SER A 96 -10.66 -15.32 23.21
CA SER A 96 -10.71 -13.87 23.31
C SER A 96 -9.90 -13.40 24.53
N LEU A 97 -8.84 -12.64 24.28
CA LEU A 97 -7.98 -12.03 25.29
C LEU A 97 -8.34 -10.55 25.40
N ILE A 98 -8.81 -10.10 26.57
CA ILE A 98 -9.29 -8.73 26.79
C ILE A 98 -8.59 -8.15 28.01
N GLY A 99 -7.90 -7.01 27.87
CA GLY A 99 -7.19 -6.33 28.96
C GLY A 99 -5.69 -6.13 28.67
N LEU A 100 -4.81 -6.51 29.60
CA LEU A 100 -3.36 -6.36 29.47
C LEU A 100 -2.73 -7.74 29.21
N GLN A 101 -1.99 -7.89 28.11
CA GLN A 101 -1.32 -9.14 27.74
C GLN A 101 0.19 -8.94 27.60
N LEU A 102 0.97 -9.80 28.26
CA LEU A 102 2.42 -9.82 28.22
C LEU A 102 2.89 -11.24 27.83
N GLY A 103 3.31 -11.39 26.57
CA GLY A 103 3.84 -12.64 26.02
C GLY A 103 5.36 -12.63 25.93
N GLY A 104 6.03 -13.47 26.72
CA GLY A 104 7.50 -13.60 26.71
C GLY A 104 8.06 -14.02 25.35
N LEU A 105 7.32 -14.84 24.60
CA LEU A 105 7.56 -15.16 23.19
C LEU A 105 6.45 -14.61 22.30
N GLY A 106 5.18 -14.85 22.62
CA GLY A 106 4.08 -14.45 21.74
C GLY A 106 2.72 -14.35 22.41
N ILE A 107 1.75 -13.77 21.72
CA ILE A 107 0.33 -13.79 22.11
C ILE A 107 -0.44 -14.39 20.94
N ALA A 108 -1.28 -15.39 21.20
CA ALA A 108 -2.06 -16.06 20.15
C ALA A 108 -3.52 -16.25 20.58
N ALA A 109 -4.44 -15.54 19.93
CA ALA A 109 -5.87 -15.70 20.16
C ALA A 109 -6.59 -16.28 18.94
N ASP A 110 -7.55 -17.17 19.17
CA ASP A 110 -8.35 -17.76 18.09
C ASP A 110 -9.34 -16.75 17.49
N THR A 111 -9.78 -15.76 18.25
CA THR A 111 -10.75 -14.76 17.79
C THR A 111 -10.28 -13.32 18.00
N ASN A 112 -9.96 -12.92 19.22
CA ASN A 112 -9.80 -11.51 19.55
C ASN A 112 -8.64 -11.28 20.51
N VAL A 113 -7.84 -10.26 20.23
CA VAL A 113 -6.92 -9.63 21.19
C VAL A 113 -7.35 -8.19 21.35
N LYS A 114 -7.77 -7.78 22.56
CA LYS A 114 -8.31 -6.44 22.83
C LYS A 114 -7.62 -5.83 24.06
N GLY A 115 -7.09 -4.62 23.92
CA GLY A 115 -6.49 -3.85 25.02
C GLY A 115 -5.02 -3.50 24.76
N ILE A 116 -4.14 -3.82 25.70
CA ILE A 116 -2.69 -3.55 25.61
C ILE A 116 -1.95 -4.87 25.52
N SER A 117 -1.19 -5.07 24.45
CA SER A 117 -0.51 -6.33 24.16
C SER A 117 0.98 -6.08 23.86
N LEU A 118 1.87 -6.75 24.58
CA LEU A 118 3.31 -6.70 24.35
C LEU A 118 3.86 -8.13 24.19
N ALA A 119 4.57 -8.37 23.09
CA ALA A 119 5.19 -9.66 22.81
C ALA A 119 6.58 -9.53 22.16
N LEU A 120 7.49 -10.43 22.52
CA LEU A 120 8.85 -10.43 21.97
C LEU A 120 8.90 -10.86 20.49
N LEU A 121 8.18 -11.92 20.11
CA LEU A 121 8.11 -12.38 18.73
C LEU A 121 6.87 -11.82 18.05
N GLY A 122 5.67 -12.19 18.48
CA GLY A 122 4.48 -11.79 17.72
C GLY A 122 3.16 -11.82 18.46
N ILE A 123 2.21 -11.07 17.90
CA ILE A 123 0.81 -11.02 18.33
C ILE A 123 -0.04 -11.51 17.17
N GLY A 124 -0.76 -12.60 17.37
CA GLY A 124 -1.63 -13.24 16.38
C GLY A 124 -3.08 -13.31 16.86
N SER A 125 -4.02 -13.00 15.98
CA SER A 125 -5.45 -13.18 16.22
C SER A 125 -6.17 -13.76 15.00
N GLY A 126 -7.11 -14.67 15.21
CA GLY A 126 -7.90 -15.24 14.12
C GLY A 126 -8.90 -14.26 13.50
N ALA A 127 -9.39 -13.25 14.24
CA ALA A 127 -10.35 -12.27 13.71
C ALA A 127 -9.95 -10.81 13.95
N GLU A 128 -9.68 -10.40 15.19
CA GLU A 128 -9.41 -8.99 15.50
C GLU A 128 -8.22 -8.80 16.46
N VAL A 129 -7.40 -7.79 16.18
CA VAL A 129 -6.50 -7.16 17.15
C VAL A 129 -6.92 -5.71 17.33
N LYS A 130 -7.23 -5.29 18.56
CA LYS A 130 -7.72 -3.93 18.85
C LYS A 130 -7.04 -3.33 20.08
N GLY A 131 -6.42 -2.16 19.92
CA GLY A 131 -5.84 -1.38 21.01
C GLY A 131 -4.39 -1.02 20.77
N LEU A 132 -3.55 -1.11 21.81
CA LEU A 132 -2.11 -0.88 21.73
C LEU A 132 -1.39 -2.23 21.63
N SER A 133 -0.67 -2.47 20.53
CA SER A 133 0.02 -3.74 20.31
C SER A 133 1.46 -3.51 19.88
N ILE A 134 2.40 -4.10 20.60
CA ILE A 134 3.84 -4.01 20.31
C ILE A 134 4.39 -5.43 20.20
N ALA A 135 4.94 -5.76 19.03
CA ALA A 135 5.48 -7.06 18.70
C ALA A 135 6.91 -6.94 18.14
N GLY A 136 7.87 -7.67 18.71
CA GLY A 136 9.27 -7.55 18.29
C GLY A 136 9.57 -8.10 16.89
N LEU A 137 8.84 -9.11 16.39
CA LEU A 137 8.87 -9.50 14.97
C LEU A 137 7.63 -9.02 14.23
N GLY A 138 6.41 -9.28 14.71
CA GLY A 138 5.25 -8.82 13.95
C GLY A 138 3.88 -9.10 14.53
N LEU A 139 2.90 -8.43 13.94
CA LEU A 139 1.50 -8.50 14.33
C LEU A 139 0.66 -8.97 13.15
N GLY A 140 -0.25 -9.91 13.39
CA GLY A 140 -1.12 -10.48 12.38
C GLY A 140 -2.54 -10.68 12.88
N SER A 141 -3.52 -10.31 12.06
CA SER A 141 -4.93 -10.63 12.29
C SER A 141 -5.56 -11.23 11.04
N GLY A 142 -6.37 -12.28 11.19
CA GLY A 142 -7.15 -12.86 10.09
C GLY A 142 -8.22 -11.91 9.53
N GLY A 143 -8.61 -10.87 10.28
CA GLY A 143 -9.60 -9.89 9.86
C GLY A 143 -9.10 -8.46 10.04
N ILE A 144 -9.31 -7.90 11.23
CA ILE A 144 -9.14 -6.47 11.48
C ILE A 144 -8.00 -6.22 12.46
N VAL A 145 -7.19 -5.20 12.20
CA VAL A 145 -6.20 -4.63 13.12
C VAL A 145 -6.56 -3.16 13.34
N THR A 146 -6.93 -2.77 14.57
CA THR A 146 -7.32 -1.39 14.88
C THR A 146 -6.56 -0.84 16.09
N GLY A 147 -5.99 0.37 15.98
CA GLY A 147 -5.39 1.09 17.11
C GLY A 147 -3.95 1.52 16.85
N VAL A 148 -3.06 1.33 17.82
CA VAL A 148 -1.63 1.64 17.72
C VAL A 148 -0.85 0.34 17.63
N ASN A 149 -0.20 0.08 16.50
CA ASN A 149 0.44 -1.19 16.20
C ASN A 149 1.91 -0.96 15.83
N ILE A 150 2.81 -1.63 16.54
CA ILE A 150 4.26 -1.57 16.29
C ILE A 150 4.76 -2.99 16.06
N GLY A 151 5.27 -3.27 14.86
CA GLY A 151 5.86 -4.56 14.49
C GLY A 151 7.31 -4.40 14.04
N GLY A 152 8.24 -5.16 14.61
CA GLY A 152 9.66 -5.04 14.23
C GLY A 152 9.94 -5.39 12.76
N LEU A 153 9.30 -6.41 12.21
CA LEU A 153 9.32 -6.75 10.79
C LEU A 153 8.04 -6.29 10.09
N GLY A 154 6.86 -6.62 10.62
CA GLY A 154 5.63 -6.33 9.89
C GLY A 154 4.34 -6.30 10.69
N VAL A 155 3.34 -5.64 10.12
CA VAL A 155 1.95 -5.61 10.61
C VAL A 155 1.02 -5.99 9.46
N GLY A 156 0.21 -7.03 9.68
CA GLY A 156 -0.66 -7.63 8.66
C GLY A 156 -2.11 -7.78 9.13
N ALA A 157 -3.06 -7.50 8.22
CA ALA A 157 -4.48 -7.77 8.42
C ALA A 157 -5.07 -8.50 7.20
N GLY A 158 -5.93 -9.49 7.41
CA GLY A 158 -6.66 -10.14 6.32
C GLY A 158 -7.71 -9.25 5.66
N GLY A 159 -8.22 -8.24 6.39
CA GLY A 159 -9.30 -7.35 5.95
C GLY A 159 -8.97 -5.87 6.07
N VAL A 160 -9.02 -5.30 7.28
CA VAL A 160 -8.84 -3.86 7.48
C VAL A 160 -7.77 -3.59 8.52
N LEU A 161 -6.87 -2.66 8.21
CA LEU A 161 -5.87 -2.14 9.13
C LEU A 161 -6.13 -0.65 9.34
N SER A 162 -6.43 -0.23 10.56
CA SER A 162 -6.88 1.14 10.86
C SER A 162 -6.21 1.71 12.12
N GLY A 163 -5.63 2.91 12.02
CA GLY A 163 -5.08 3.65 13.15
C GLY A 163 -3.65 4.12 12.90
N ILE A 164 -2.77 3.94 13.88
CA ILE A 164 -1.34 4.29 13.78
C ILE A 164 -0.54 2.99 13.69
N THR A 165 0.19 2.78 12.60
CA THR A 165 0.95 1.56 12.38
C THR A 165 2.37 1.87 11.98
N LEU A 166 3.32 1.26 12.70
CA LEU A 166 4.74 1.35 12.46
C LEU A 166 5.30 -0.06 12.24
N ALA A 167 5.97 -0.29 11.12
CA ALA A 167 6.62 -1.56 10.81
C ALA A 167 8.06 -1.37 10.33
N GLY A 168 8.98 -2.25 10.73
CA GLY A 168 10.35 -2.17 10.22
C GLY A 168 10.48 -2.50 8.73
N LEU A 169 9.79 -3.54 8.23
CA LEU A 169 9.76 -3.88 6.81
C LEU A 169 8.44 -3.47 6.16
N GLY A 170 7.30 -3.98 6.62
CA GLY A 170 6.07 -3.87 5.83
C GLY A 170 4.76 -3.75 6.62
N VAL A 171 3.84 -2.96 6.07
CA VAL A 171 2.43 -2.94 6.47
C VAL A 171 1.59 -3.48 5.32
N GLY A 172 0.74 -4.47 5.60
CA GLY A 172 -0.09 -5.12 4.58
C GLY A 172 -1.52 -5.35 5.04
N SER A 173 -2.48 -5.11 4.16
CA SER A 173 -3.87 -5.49 4.38
C SER A 173 -4.47 -6.15 3.14
N GLY A 174 -5.23 -7.24 3.32
CA GLY A 174 -6.01 -7.85 2.25
C GLY A 174 -7.15 -6.96 1.73
N GLY A 175 -7.58 -5.98 2.53
CA GLY A 175 -8.49 -4.91 2.12
C GLY A 175 -7.85 -3.54 2.36
N ASN A 176 -8.46 -2.73 3.23
CA ASN A 176 -8.09 -1.31 3.37
C ASN A 176 -7.00 -1.09 4.43
N VAL A 177 -6.16 -0.08 4.18
CA VAL A 177 -5.19 0.47 5.13
C VAL A 177 -5.54 1.93 5.39
N MET A 178 -5.87 2.26 6.64
CA MET A 178 -6.42 3.56 7.04
C MET A 178 -5.64 4.18 8.20
N GLY A 179 -5.40 5.49 8.14
CA GLY A 179 -4.78 6.26 9.23
C GLY A 179 -3.33 6.67 8.94
N LEU A 180 -2.45 6.56 9.95
CA LEU A 180 -1.03 6.94 9.88
C LEU A 180 -0.18 5.66 9.79
N ASN A 181 0.46 5.43 8.66
CA ASN A 181 1.20 4.19 8.42
C ASN A 181 2.64 4.52 8.01
N ALA A 182 3.62 3.93 8.69
CA ALA A 182 5.02 4.01 8.28
C ALA A 182 5.67 2.63 8.22
N ALA A 183 6.42 2.37 7.14
CA ALA A 183 7.13 1.11 6.93
C ALA A 183 8.50 1.34 6.27
N GLY A 184 9.52 0.62 6.71
CA GLY A 184 10.87 0.76 6.14
C GLY A 184 11.01 0.28 4.70
N LEU A 185 10.23 -0.73 4.27
CA LEU A 185 10.22 -1.20 2.88
C LEU A 185 8.93 -0.80 2.18
N GLY A 186 7.75 -1.28 2.61
CA GLY A 186 6.54 -0.98 1.84
C GLY A 186 5.21 -1.07 2.57
N ILE A 187 4.22 -0.40 2.00
CA ILE A 187 2.85 -0.38 2.49
C ILE A 187 1.92 -0.80 1.35
N GLY A 188 1.14 -1.87 1.56
CA GLY A 188 0.26 -2.45 0.56
C GLY A 188 -1.17 -2.64 1.06
N ALA A 189 -2.14 -2.24 0.25
CA ALA A 189 -3.56 -2.48 0.48
C ALA A 189 -4.17 -3.23 -0.71
N GLY A 190 -4.89 -4.32 -0.44
CA GLY A 190 -5.71 -5.02 -1.43
C GLY A 190 -6.96 -4.24 -1.84
N GLY A 191 -7.37 -3.23 -1.06
CA GLY A 191 -8.40 -2.26 -1.40
C GLY A 191 -7.81 -0.84 -1.45
N ASP A 192 -8.26 0.03 -0.55
CA ASP A 192 -7.88 1.44 -0.47
C ASP A 192 -6.75 1.74 0.53
N LEU A 193 -5.92 2.74 0.21
CA LEU A 193 -5.01 3.43 1.14
C LEU A 193 -5.58 4.81 1.51
N VAL A 194 -5.95 5.02 2.77
CA VAL A 194 -6.56 6.30 3.21
C VAL A 194 -5.79 6.89 4.39
N GLY A 195 -5.27 8.11 4.24
CA GLY A 195 -4.60 8.86 5.31
C GLY A 195 -3.18 9.27 4.95
N ILE A 196 -2.25 9.08 5.88
CA ILE A 196 -0.82 9.42 5.73
C ILE A 196 -0.01 8.13 5.67
N THR A 197 0.73 7.95 4.59
CA THR A 197 1.55 6.77 4.33
C THR A 197 2.99 7.22 4.09
N VAL A 198 3.94 6.62 4.80
CA VAL A 198 5.38 6.84 4.61
C VAL A 198 6.06 5.47 4.43
N ALA A 199 6.50 5.18 3.22
CA ALA A 199 7.18 3.93 2.88
C ALA A 199 8.61 4.18 2.43
N GLY A 200 9.58 3.39 2.90
CA GLY A 200 10.97 3.55 2.46
C GLY A 200 11.21 3.19 0.99
N LEU A 201 10.55 2.14 0.47
CA LEU A 201 10.59 1.78 -0.95
C LEU A 201 9.28 2.14 -1.65
N GLY A 202 8.15 1.52 -1.29
CA GLY A 202 6.92 1.62 -2.10
C GLY A 202 5.63 1.65 -1.31
N ALA A 203 4.66 2.44 -1.79
CA ALA A 203 3.29 2.42 -1.31
C ALA A 203 2.34 2.06 -2.46
N GLY A 204 1.38 1.17 -2.21
CA GLY A 204 0.40 0.82 -3.25
C GLY A 204 -0.94 0.31 -2.76
N ALA A 205 -1.96 0.58 -3.57
CA ALA A 205 -3.34 0.20 -3.35
C ALA A 205 -3.92 -0.38 -4.66
N ALA A 206 -4.67 -1.47 -4.56
CA ALA A 206 -5.31 -2.05 -5.75
C ALA A 206 -6.45 -1.15 -6.27
N GLU A 207 -7.17 -0.47 -5.37
CA GLU A 207 -8.26 0.43 -5.72
C GLU A 207 -7.81 1.89 -5.67
N ASN A 208 -8.02 2.61 -4.57
CA ASN A 208 -7.74 4.05 -4.51
C ASN A 208 -6.73 4.39 -3.40
N ALA A 209 -6.02 5.51 -3.58
CA ALA A 209 -5.22 6.11 -2.52
C ALA A 209 -5.67 7.55 -2.29
N THR A 210 -6.03 7.88 -1.05
CA THR A 210 -6.50 9.21 -0.66
C THR A 210 -5.69 9.74 0.52
N GLY A 211 -5.13 10.94 0.39
CA GLY A 211 -4.39 11.63 1.45
C GLY A 211 -2.95 11.95 1.06
N LEU A 212 -2.00 11.74 1.98
CA LEU A 212 -0.57 11.99 1.77
C LEU A 212 0.17 10.66 1.61
N GLN A 213 0.78 10.45 0.45
CA GLN A 213 1.53 9.23 0.13
C GLN A 213 2.99 9.62 -0.16
N CYS A 214 3.90 9.18 0.70
CA CYS A 214 5.34 9.38 0.53
C CYS A 214 6.03 8.03 0.40
N ALA A 215 6.78 7.83 -0.69
CA ALA A 215 7.55 6.61 -0.91
C ALA A 215 8.96 6.94 -1.42
N GLY A 216 10.00 6.25 -0.92
CA GLY A 216 11.37 6.51 -1.39
C GLY A 216 11.58 6.11 -2.87
N PHE A 217 10.92 5.06 -3.35
CA PHE A 217 10.94 4.67 -4.77
C PHE A 217 9.64 5.04 -5.48
N GLY A 218 8.48 4.47 -5.11
CA GLY A 218 7.27 4.62 -5.93
C GLY A 218 5.95 4.58 -5.20
N VAL A 219 4.97 5.32 -5.72
CA VAL A 219 3.55 5.22 -5.33
C VAL A 219 2.76 4.68 -6.51
N GLY A 220 2.08 3.54 -6.34
CA GLY A 220 1.34 2.86 -7.41
C GLY A 220 -0.09 2.51 -7.00
N VAL A 221 -1.08 2.99 -7.76
CA VAL A 221 -2.50 2.82 -7.45
C VAL A 221 -3.26 2.28 -8.66
N GLY A 222 -4.08 1.25 -8.50
CA GLY A 222 -4.83 0.66 -9.63
C GLY A 222 -5.94 1.57 -10.17
N GLY A 223 -6.61 2.31 -9.29
CA GLY A 223 -7.69 3.24 -9.59
C GLY A 223 -7.26 4.70 -9.48
N LYS A 224 -7.77 5.40 -8.46
CA LYS A 224 -7.61 6.85 -8.31
C LYS A 224 -6.67 7.23 -7.16
N LEU A 225 -5.72 8.11 -7.46
CA LEU A 225 -4.84 8.74 -6.48
C LEU A 225 -5.30 10.18 -6.25
N THR A 226 -5.69 10.51 -5.01
CA THR A 226 -6.21 11.83 -4.62
C THR A 226 -5.44 12.40 -3.43
N GLY A 227 -4.91 13.62 -3.56
CA GLY A 227 -4.22 14.32 -2.48
C GLY A 227 -2.78 14.70 -2.84
N ILE A 228 -1.82 14.38 -1.97
CA ILE A 228 -0.40 14.68 -2.16
C ILE A 228 0.35 13.36 -2.33
N SER A 229 1.13 13.23 -3.39
CA SER A 229 1.97 12.06 -3.62
C SER A 229 3.39 12.46 -3.98
N ILE A 230 4.34 11.93 -3.22
CA ILE A 230 5.77 12.22 -3.35
C ILE A 230 6.49 10.89 -3.48
N ALA A 231 7.21 10.71 -4.59
CA ALA A 231 8.00 9.52 -4.84
C ALA A 231 9.40 9.87 -5.36
N GLY A 232 10.44 9.14 -4.91
CA GLY A 232 11.79 9.36 -5.44
C GLY A 232 11.94 8.95 -6.91
N PHE A 233 11.25 7.91 -7.35
CA PHE A 233 11.22 7.46 -8.75
C PHE A 233 9.89 7.85 -9.42
N GLY A 234 8.77 7.22 -9.08
CA GLY A 234 7.53 7.35 -9.88
C GLY A 234 6.24 7.44 -9.09
N VAL A 235 5.30 8.24 -9.58
CA VAL A 235 3.90 8.22 -9.11
C VAL A 235 3.02 7.74 -10.26
N GLY A 236 2.27 6.66 -10.06
CA GLY A 236 1.45 6.02 -11.06
C GLY A 236 0.03 5.73 -10.59
N ALA A 237 -0.97 6.02 -11.43
CA ALA A 237 -2.35 5.61 -11.23
C ALA A 237 -2.93 4.95 -12.50
N GLY A 238 -3.60 3.82 -12.37
CA GLY A 238 -4.29 3.20 -13.51
C GLY A 238 -5.46 4.04 -14.04
N GLY A 239 -6.10 4.84 -13.17
CA GLY A 239 -7.18 5.75 -13.52
C GLY A 239 -6.74 7.21 -13.52
N GLU A 240 -6.99 7.90 -12.40
CA GLU A 240 -6.82 9.34 -12.27
C GLU A 240 -5.82 9.72 -11.16
N ILE A 241 -5.07 10.81 -11.38
CA ILE A 241 -4.30 11.51 -10.36
C ILE A 241 -4.93 12.89 -10.16
N VAL A 242 -5.34 13.21 -8.93
CA VAL A 242 -5.95 14.49 -8.57
C VAL A 242 -5.24 15.10 -7.36
N GLY A 243 -4.60 16.25 -7.53
CA GLY A 243 -3.94 16.98 -6.45
C GLY A 243 -2.49 17.36 -6.79
N ILE A 244 -1.57 17.11 -5.85
CA ILE A 244 -0.14 17.42 -6.01
C ILE A 244 0.62 16.11 -6.19
N SER A 245 1.43 16.02 -7.25
CA SER A 245 2.26 14.85 -7.51
C SER A 245 3.68 15.26 -7.88
N LEU A 246 4.65 14.75 -7.11
CA LEU A 246 6.07 14.99 -7.30
C LEU A 246 6.78 13.64 -7.45
N ALA A 247 7.50 13.48 -8.56
CA ALA A 247 8.27 12.27 -8.84
C ALA A 247 9.62 12.58 -9.47
N GLY A 248 10.70 11.96 -8.98
CA GLY A 248 12.04 12.18 -9.53
C GLY A 248 12.25 11.66 -10.96
N PHE A 249 11.51 10.63 -11.39
CA PHE A 249 11.51 10.13 -12.77
C PHE A 249 10.25 10.58 -13.51
N GLY A 250 9.04 10.31 -13.01
CA GLY A 250 7.85 10.74 -13.73
C GLY A 250 6.52 10.44 -13.05
N VAL A 251 5.49 11.11 -13.55
CA VAL A 251 4.11 10.96 -13.09
C VAL A 251 3.24 10.47 -14.25
N GLY A 252 2.51 9.39 -14.04
CA GLY A 252 1.71 8.74 -15.09
C GLY A 252 0.29 8.40 -14.62
N ALA A 253 -0.71 8.70 -15.44
CA ALA A 253 -2.08 8.24 -15.24
C ALA A 253 -2.67 7.62 -16.50
N GLY A 254 -3.39 6.50 -16.35
CA GLY A 254 -4.06 5.83 -17.48
C GLY A 254 -5.16 6.68 -18.13
N ASN A 255 -5.78 7.59 -17.38
CA ASN A 255 -6.84 8.46 -17.89
C ASN A 255 -6.51 9.96 -17.71
N ARG A 256 -6.53 10.47 -16.48
CA ARG A 256 -6.47 11.92 -16.22
C ARG A 256 -5.47 12.28 -15.13
N ILE A 257 -4.73 13.35 -15.34
CA ILE A 257 -3.96 14.05 -14.31
C ILE A 257 -4.59 15.44 -14.14
N ARG A 258 -4.95 15.83 -12.91
CA ARG A 258 -5.47 17.18 -12.59
C ARG A 258 -4.82 17.75 -11.33
N GLY A 259 -4.13 18.87 -11.47
CA GLY A 259 -3.58 19.63 -10.34
C GLY A 259 -2.18 20.14 -10.61
N ILE A 260 -1.27 20.01 -9.63
CA ILE A 260 0.15 20.41 -9.75
C ILE A 260 0.99 19.15 -9.88
N THR A 261 1.66 19.00 -11.01
CA THR A 261 2.44 17.80 -11.30
C THR A 261 3.87 18.14 -11.69
N ILE A 262 4.83 17.52 -11.02
CA ILE A 262 6.26 17.70 -11.27
C ILE A 262 6.89 16.32 -11.49
N GLY A 263 7.37 16.07 -12.71
CA GLY A 263 8.07 14.85 -13.08
C GLY A 263 9.49 15.15 -13.57
N GLY A 264 10.50 14.47 -13.01
CA GLY A 264 11.89 14.77 -13.38
C GLY A 264 12.25 14.47 -14.83
N LEU A 265 11.68 13.43 -15.46
CA LEU A 265 11.78 13.19 -16.91
C LEU A 265 10.46 13.49 -17.61
N GLY A 266 9.32 13.03 -17.09
CA GLY A 266 8.08 13.19 -17.83
C GLY A 266 6.80 13.10 -17.04
N VAL A 267 5.76 13.67 -17.64
CA VAL A 267 4.38 13.62 -17.13
C VAL A 267 3.44 13.18 -18.25
N GLY A 268 2.71 12.09 -18.04
CA GLY A 268 1.88 11.46 -19.06
C GLY A 268 0.46 11.15 -18.58
N ALA A 269 -0.54 11.52 -19.38
CA ALA A 269 -1.93 11.13 -19.15
C ALA A 269 -2.56 10.55 -20.41
N GLY A 270 -3.26 9.41 -20.30
CA GLY A 270 -3.88 8.77 -21.47
C GLY A 270 -4.93 9.63 -22.19
N SER A 271 -5.70 10.43 -21.43
CA SER A 271 -6.75 11.31 -21.95
C SER A 271 -6.47 12.78 -21.68
N GLU A 272 -6.35 13.18 -20.42
CA GLU A 272 -6.32 14.60 -20.05
C GLU A 272 -5.22 14.92 -19.03
N LEU A 273 -4.39 15.90 -19.37
CA LEU A 273 -3.38 16.49 -18.49
C LEU A 273 -3.80 17.93 -18.18
N GLY A 274 -4.25 18.20 -16.95
CA GLY A 274 -4.87 19.46 -16.55
C GLY A 274 -4.18 20.13 -15.36
N GLY A 275 -3.99 21.45 -15.42
CA GLY A 275 -3.48 22.26 -14.30
C GLY A 275 -2.10 22.85 -14.57
N ILE A 276 -1.18 22.69 -13.61
CA ILE A 276 0.21 23.14 -13.72
C ILE A 276 1.10 21.90 -13.81
N THR A 277 1.82 21.76 -14.91
CA THR A 277 2.72 20.62 -15.15
C THR A 277 4.14 21.10 -15.43
N LEU A 278 5.10 20.52 -14.72
CA LEU A 278 6.53 20.67 -14.97
C LEU A 278 7.12 19.29 -15.27
N ALA A 279 7.74 19.13 -16.43
CA ALA A 279 8.41 17.91 -16.84
C ALA A 279 9.85 18.21 -17.28
N GLY A 280 10.84 17.41 -16.89
CA GLY A 280 12.21 17.67 -17.33
C GLY A 280 12.44 17.46 -18.82
N LEU A 281 11.88 16.40 -19.42
CA LEU A 281 11.98 16.12 -20.87
C LEU A 281 10.66 16.32 -21.59
N GLY A 282 9.57 15.74 -21.12
CA GLY A 282 8.34 15.69 -21.90
C GLY A 282 7.04 15.64 -21.10
N ALA A 283 6.04 16.39 -21.54
CA ALA A 283 4.69 16.32 -21.02
C ALA A 283 3.70 16.03 -22.14
N GLY A 284 2.77 15.10 -21.92
CA GLY A 284 1.83 14.73 -22.98
C GLY A 284 0.56 14.04 -22.54
N GLY A 285 -0.47 14.22 -23.36
CA GLY A 285 -1.76 13.56 -23.27
C GLY A 285 -2.64 13.93 -24.44
N ARG A 286 -3.79 13.27 -24.61
CA ARG A 286 -4.70 13.59 -25.73
C ARG A 286 -5.18 15.05 -25.65
N SER A 287 -5.53 15.53 -24.46
CA SER A 287 -5.85 16.92 -24.17
C SER A 287 -4.96 17.45 -23.05
N VAL A 288 -4.21 18.52 -23.31
CA VAL A 288 -3.38 19.21 -22.33
C VAL A 288 -3.99 20.58 -22.06
N LYS A 289 -4.37 20.84 -20.81
CA LYS A 289 -5.07 22.06 -20.39
C LYS A 289 -4.35 22.77 -19.25
N GLY A 290 -4.13 24.07 -19.38
CA GLY A 290 -3.48 24.88 -18.35
C GLY A 290 -2.05 25.28 -18.71
N LEU A 291 -1.16 25.30 -17.71
CA LEU A 291 0.24 25.67 -17.86
C LEU A 291 1.11 24.41 -17.89
N THR A 292 1.79 24.17 -19.00
CA THR A 292 2.73 23.04 -19.12
C THR A 292 4.11 23.56 -19.50
N MET A 293 5.12 23.14 -18.75
CA MET A 293 6.52 23.40 -19.06
C MET A 293 7.27 22.08 -19.21
N ALA A 294 7.98 21.90 -20.33
CA ALA A 294 8.81 20.75 -20.57
C ALA A 294 10.20 21.14 -21.11
N GLY A 295 11.25 20.39 -20.81
CA GLY A 295 12.56 20.68 -21.40
C GLY A 295 12.56 20.46 -22.92
N ILE A 296 12.08 19.31 -23.40
CA ILE A 296 12.14 18.97 -24.82
C ILE A 296 10.78 19.13 -25.49
N THR A 297 9.74 18.45 -25.00
CA THR A 297 8.47 18.33 -25.77
C THR A 297 7.22 18.52 -24.94
N VAL A 298 6.27 19.31 -25.44
CA VAL A 298 4.85 19.23 -25.05
C VAL A 298 4.04 18.72 -26.24
N ALA A 299 3.30 17.62 -26.07
CA ALA A 299 2.57 17.00 -27.17
C ALA A 299 1.12 16.61 -26.82
N GLY A 300 0.21 16.78 -27.77
CA GLY A 300 -1.17 16.36 -27.64
C GLY A 300 -2.01 16.60 -28.89
N LYS A 301 -3.27 16.16 -28.87
CA LYS A 301 -4.26 16.48 -29.93
C LYS A 301 -4.92 17.82 -29.65
N GLU A 302 -5.21 18.11 -28.40
CA GLU A 302 -5.71 19.41 -27.97
C GLU A 302 -4.77 20.03 -26.95
N LEU A 303 -4.17 21.18 -27.27
CA LEU A 303 -3.38 21.97 -26.34
C LEU A 303 -4.13 23.26 -26.05
N ARG A 304 -4.68 23.42 -24.85
CA ARG A 304 -5.43 24.61 -24.44
C ARG A 304 -4.75 25.29 -23.26
N GLY A 305 -4.10 26.42 -23.47
CA GLY A 305 -3.44 27.15 -22.38
C GLY A 305 -2.05 27.63 -22.77
N VAL A 306 -1.16 27.67 -21.79
CA VAL A 306 0.21 28.16 -21.93
C VAL A 306 1.14 26.95 -22.01
N GLN A 307 1.72 26.71 -23.18
CA GLN A 307 2.64 25.60 -23.40
C GLN A 307 4.06 26.13 -23.65
N LEU A 308 4.99 25.74 -22.80
CA LEU A 308 6.39 26.13 -22.86
C LEU A 308 7.25 24.88 -23.04
N ALA A 309 8.04 24.84 -24.10
CA ALA A 309 9.04 23.79 -24.30
C ALA A 309 10.32 24.38 -24.86
N LEU A 310 11.51 23.93 -24.47
CA LEU A 310 12.73 24.42 -25.14
C LEU A 310 12.84 23.83 -26.56
N GLY A 311 12.47 22.55 -26.72
CA GLY A 311 12.52 21.85 -28.01
C GLY A 311 11.30 22.12 -28.90
N THR A 312 10.19 21.45 -28.65
CA THR A 312 9.02 21.44 -29.52
C THR A 312 7.68 21.42 -28.78
N VAL A 313 6.74 22.20 -29.28
CA VAL A 313 5.32 22.02 -28.97
C VAL A 313 4.65 21.40 -30.19
N ARG A 314 4.07 20.21 -30.03
CA ARG A 314 3.56 19.40 -31.13
C ARG A 314 2.07 19.12 -30.99
N VAL A 315 1.32 19.44 -32.05
CA VAL A 315 -0.07 19.01 -32.22
C VAL A 315 -0.18 18.08 -33.41
N VAL A 316 -0.90 16.98 -33.23
CA VAL A 316 -1.11 15.91 -34.23
C VAL A 316 -2.60 15.74 -34.56
N ASP A 317 -2.91 14.90 -35.54
CA ASP A 317 -4.26 14.42 -35.88
C ASP A 317 -5.31 15.52 -36.12
N ASP A 318 -4.92 16.56 -36.88
CA ASP A 318 -5.77 17.72 -37.17
C ASP A 318 -6.28 18.43 -35.91
N GLY A 319 -5.51 18.33 -34.84
CA GLY A 319 -5.80 18.85 -33.53
C GLY A 319 -5.78 20.38 -33.43
N HIS A 320 -5.93 20.86 -32.21
CA HIS A 320 -6.07 22.29 -31.92
C HIS A 320 -5.06 22.74 -30.87
N MET A 321 -4.31 23.79 -31.17
CA MET A 321 -3.56 24.56 -30.18
C MET A 321 -4.27 25.89 -29.95
N SER A 322 -4.50 26.25 -28.69
CA SER A 322 -5.11 27.53 -28.33
C SER A 322 -4.38 28.26 -27.20
N LEU A 323 -4.47 29.59 -27.22
CA LEU A 323 -3.90 30.57 -26.29
C LEU A 323 -2.42 30.90 -26.56
N PHE A 324 -1.47 30.12 -26.06
CA PHE A 324 -0.05 30.48 -26.16
C PHE A 324 0.88 29.26 -26.23
N SER A 325 1.82 29.31 -27.16
CA SER A 325 2.90 28.32 -27.30
C SER A 325 4.24 29.01 -27.48
N ALA A 326 5.25 28.61 -26.72
CA ALA A 326 6.64 29.04 -26.93
C ALA A 326 7.58 27.82 -26.97
N SER A 327 8.27 27.65 -28.10
CA SER A 327 9.32 26.63 -28.26
C SER A 327 10.23 26.89 -29.45
N ALA A 328 11.38 26.23 -29.54
CA ALA A 328 12.22 26.35 -30.74
C ALA A 328 11.46 25.91 -32.01
N PHE A 329 10.69 24.83 -31.93
CA PHE A 329 9.89 24.29 -33.03
C PHE A 329 8.43 24.08 -32.63
N ASN A 330 7.56 25.02 -32.98
CA ASN A 330 6.11 24.83 -32.85
C ASN A 330 5.59 24.10 -34.09
N HIS A 331 5.15 22.85 -33.94
CA HIS A 331 4.68 22.02 -35.03
C HIS A 331 3.20 21.65 -34.84
N ILE A 332 2.31 22.47 -35.39
CA ILE A 332 0.86 22.35 -35.22
C ILE A 332 0.23 21.73 -36.47
N GLN A 333 0.07 20.40 -36.49
CA GLN A 333 -0.57 19.69 -37.61
C GLN A 333 -2.11 19.79 -37.60
N GLY A 334 -2.63 21.00 -37.39
CA GLY A 334 -4.07 21.27 -37.33
C GLY A 334 -4.31 22.77 -37.25
N MET A 335 -5.18 23.18 -36.33
CA MET A 335 -5.57 24.57 -36.16
C MET A 335 -4.79 25.22 -35.00
N GLN A 336 -4.05 26.29 -35.30
CA GLN A 336 -3.48 27.18 -34.30
C GLN A 336 -4.43 28.35 -34.06
N SER A 337 -4.80 28.61 -32.80
CA SER A 337 -5.64 29.73 -32.38
C SER A 337 -5.01 30.51 -31.22
N GLY A 338 -4.25 31.56 -31.53
CA GLY A 338 -3.52 32.34 -30.51
C GLY A 338 -2.11 32.68 -30.95
N LEU A 339 -1.22 32.88 -29.97
CA LEU A 339 0.16 33.28 -30.20
C LEU A 339 1.10 32.08 -30.16
N SER A 340 1.94 31.93 -31.19
CA SER A 340 3.02 30.95 -31.23
C SER A 340 4.35 31.67 -31.44
N ILE A 341 5.28 31.50 -30.50
CA ILE A 341 6.63 32.07 -30.55
C ILE A 341 7.64 30.95 -30.70
N GLY A 342 8.50 31.03 -31.71
CA GLY A 342 9.55 30.03 -31.90
C GLY A 342 10.51 30.36 -33.02
N LEU A 343 11.61 29.61 -33.16
CA LEU A 343 12.49 29.77 -34.31
C LEU A 343 11.76 29.35 -35.59
N VAL A 344 11.05 28.23 -35.51
CA VAL A 344 10.20 27.73 -36.58
C VAL A 344 8.79 27.50 -36.05
N ASN A 345 7.82 28.14 -36.68
CA ASN A 345 6.40 27.90 -36.45
C ASN A 345 5.79 27.25 -37.69
N TYR A 346 5.10 26.14 -37.51
CA TYR A 346 4.33 25.48 -38.56
C TYR A 346 2.90 25.28 -38.08
N ALA A 347 1.92 25.71 -38.88
CA ALA A 347 0.51 25.39 -38.70
C ALA A 347 -0.14 24.96 -40.02
N ARG A 348 -1.08 24.02 -39.98
CA ARG A 348 -1.93 23.77 -41.16
C ARG A 348 -2.86 24.96 -41.38
N ARG A 349 -3.62 25.34 -40.35
CA ARG A 349 -4.56 26.46 -40.33
C ARG A 349 -4.20 27.41 -39.18
N LEU A 350 -4.32 28.72 -39.42
CA LEU A 350 -3.95 29.76 -38.46
C LEU A 350 -5.08 30.76 -38.23
N LYS A 351 -5.48 30.92 -36.97
CA LYS A 351 -6.33 32.00 -36.45
C LYS A 351 -5.63 32.68 -35.28
N GLY A 352 -4.60 33.46 -35.59
CA GLY A 352 -3.76 34.11 -34.59
C GLY A 352 -2.49 34.65 -35.19
N LEU A 353 -1.44 34.73 -34.38
CA LEU A 353 -0.15 35.29 -34.74
C LEU A 353 0.95 34.25 -34.52
N GLN A 354 1.80 34.07 -35.52
CA GLN A 354 3.09 33.40 -35.36
C GLN A 354 4.19 34.44 -35.35
N LEU A 355 5.14 34.31 -34.43
CA LEU A 355 6.35 35.12 -34.34
C LEU A 355 7.57 34.18 -34.36
N GLY A 356 8.45 34.38 -35.32
CA GLY A 356 9.59 33.50 -35.50
C GLY A 356 10.45 33.80 -36.71
N VAL A 357 11.62 33.16 -36.79
CA VAL A 357 12.51 33.30 -37.95
C VAL A 357 11.83 32.76 -39.21
N ILE A 358 11.16 31.61 -39.09
CA ILE A 358 10.43 30.97 -40.18
C ILE A 358 9.02 30.64 -39.71
N ASN A 359 8.01 31.22 -40.38
CA ASN A 359 6.60 31.00 -40.05
C ASN A 359 5.85 30.41 -41.25
N ILE A 360 5.35 29.19 -41.09
CA ILE A 360 4.75 28.39 -42.16
C ILE A 360 3.26 28.15 -41.87
N VAL A 361 2.40 28.61 -42.77
CA VAL A 361 0.94 28.38 -42.74
C VAL A 361 0.51 27.72 -44.05
N ARG A 362 0.11 26.45 -43.99
CA ARG A 362 -0.15 25.64 -45.20
C ARG A 362 -1.38 26.11 -45.99
N ASP A 363 -2.41 26.59 -45.29
CA ASP A 363 -3.68 27.05 -45.88
C ASP A 363 -3.59 28.42 -46.57
N ASN A 364 -2.50 29.17 -46.34
CA ASN A 364 -2.30 30.46 -47.01
C ASN A 364 -2.02 30.29 -48.52
N ARG A 365 -2.29 31.36 -49.29
CA ARG A 365 -1.91 31.47 -50.71
C ARG A 365 -0.43 31.18 -50.91
N LYS A 366 -0.04 30.60 -52.05
CA LYS A 366 1.32 30.06 -52.31
C LYS A 366 2.47 30.98 -51.88
N TYR A 367 2.36 32.29 -52.12
CA TYR A 367 3.39 33.29 -51.79
C TYR A 367 3.38 33.76 -50.32
N LEU A 368 2.30 33.50 -49.56
CA LEU A 368 2.12 33.88 -48.15
C LEU A 368 2.24 32.67 -47.21
N ARG A 369 2.66 31.51 -47.74
CA ARG A 369 2.82 30.28 -46.95
C ARG A 369 4.00 30.35 -46.00
N VAL A 370 5.09 30.97 -46.41
CA VAL A 370 6.34 31.07 -45.64
C VAL A 370 6.69 32.53 -45.52
N LEU A 371 6.68 33.06 -44.30
CA LEU A 371 7.02 34.46 -44.02
C LEU A 371 8.06 34.57 -42.91
N PRO A 372 9.05 35.47 -43.05
CA PRO A 372 9.99 35.77 -41.99
C PRO A 372 9.34 36.66 -40.93
N LEU A 373 9.86 36.61 -39.69
CA LEU A 373 9.46 37.42 -38.53
C LEU A 373 8.05 37.17 -38.00
N PHE A 374 7.02 37.21 -38.85
CA PHE A 374 5.63 36.96 -38.47
C PHE A 374 4.79 36.31 -39.57
N ASN A 375 3.68 35.66 -39.20
CA ASN A 375 2.64 35.20 -40.12
C ASN A 375 1.26 35.23 -39.44
N VAL A 376 0.21 35.50 -40.23
CA VAL A 376 -1.20 35.51 -39.80
C VAL A 376 -2.07 34.75 -40.81
N GLY A 377 -3.32 34.45 -40.45
CA GLY A 377 -4.26 33.79 -41.35
C GLY A 377 -4.74 34.72 -42.45
N PHE A 378 -4.18 34.60 -43.65
CA PHE A 378 -4.61 35.33 -44.84
C PHE A 378 -5.55 34.44 -45.67
N LYS A 379 -6.87 34.58 -45.45
CA LYS A 379 -7.88 33.90 -46.28
C LYS A 379 -7.96 34.53 -47.67
#